data_AF-A0A7K4G1W7-F1
#
_entry.id   AF-A0A7K4G1W7-F1
#
_cell.length_a   1.000
_cell.length_b   1.000
_cell.length_c   1.000
_cell.angle_alpha   90.00
_cell.angle_beta   90.00
_cell.angle_gamma   90.00
#
_symmetry.space_group_name_H-M   'P 1'
#
loop_
_entity.id
_entity.type
_entity.pdbx_description
1 polymer ?
#
loop_
_entity_poly.entity_id
_entity_poly.type
_entity_poly.pdbx_seq_one_letter_code
_entity_poly.pdbx_strand_id
1 'polypeptide(L)'
;MKYYCKNCRNEFEAEDAEACPKCHSKHLDKKQEDSKPTTEKKFYSSTGMVYGDTKQAWKSFHSQSLTTQCRKCGSEKFKNDVKHRERICSQCGEIYPLPRR
;
A
#
# COMPACT_ATOMS: atom_id res chain seq x y z
N MET A 1 -30.58 -11.59 1.83
CA MET A 1 -29.25 -11.06 1.41
C MET A 1 -28.53 -10.50 2.63
N LYS A 2 -27.20 -10.61 2.72
CA LYS A 2 -26.44 -10.00 3.81
C LYS A 2 -26.09 -8.55 3.47
N TYR A 3 -26.45 -7.64 4.36
CA TYR A 3 -26.16 -6.21 4.25
C TYR A 3 -25.17 -5.80 5.34
N TYR A 4 -24.30 -4.86 4.98
CA TYR A 4 -23.33 -4.27 5.88
C TYR A 4 -23.56 -2.76 5.98
N CYS A 5 -23.71 -2.22 7.18
CA CYS A 5 -23.82 -0.79 7.38
C CYS A 5 -22.43 -0.13 7.52
N LYS A 6 -22.11 0.84 6.67
CA LYS A 6 -20.83 1.59 6.73
C LYS A 6 -20.65 2.40 8.01
N ASN A 7 -21.76 2.82 8.63
CA ASN A 7 -21.72 3.71 9.78
C ASN A 7 -21.49 2.96 11.09
N CYS A 8 -22.30 1.94 11.38
CA CYS A 8 -22.22 1.18 12.63
C CYS A 8 -21.51 -0.17 12.49
N ARG A 9 -21.09 -0.52 11.26
CA ARG A 9 -20.43 -1.79 10.92
C ARG A 9 -21.24 -3.03 11.27
N ASN A 10 -22.56 -2.87 11.44
CA ASN A 10 -23.45 -3.96 11.78
C ASN A 10 -23.77 -4.77 10.53
N GLU A 11 -23.58 -6.08 10.61
CA GLU A 11 -24.01 -7.04 9.59
C GLU A 11 -25.42 -7.52 9.95
N PHE A 12 -26.32 -7.55 8.97
CA PHE A 12 -27.68 -8.03 9.15
C PHE A 12 -28.24 -8.63 7.86
N GLU A 13 -29.21 -9.53 8.01
CA GLU A 13 -29.86 -10.20 6.89
C GLU A 13 -31.25 -9.61 6.68
N ALA A 14 -31.52 -9.18 5.44
CA ALA A 14 -32.83 -8.68 5.02
C ALA A 14 -33.05 -9.04 3.55
N GLU A 15 -34.30 -8.98 3.08
CA GLU A 15 -34.64 -9.15 1.66
C GLU A 15 -34.41 -7.83 0.92
N ASP A 16 -35.01 -6.74 1.41
CA ASP A 16 -34.75 -5.36 0.98
C ASP A 16 -34.46 -4.47 2.20
N ALA A 17 -33.19 -4.05 2.34
CA ALA A 17 -32.78 -3.16 3.42
C ALA A 17 -32.71 -1.71 2.92
N GLU A 18 -33.69 -0.88 3.32
CA GLU A 18 -33.66 0.57 3.07
C GLU A 18 -32.83 1.33 4.12
N ALA A 19 -32.73 0.79 5.34
CA ALA A 19 -32.03 1.41 6.45
C ALA A 19 -31.43 0.37 7.41
N CYS A 20 -30.33 0.73 8.08
CA CYS A 20 -29.73 -0.13 9.08
C CYS A 20 -30.65 -0.25 10.33
N PRO A 21 -30.91 -1.46 10.86
CA PRO A 21 -31.75 -1.64 12.05
C PRO A 21 -31.15 -1.05 13.33
N LYS A 22 -29.84 -0.76 13.35
CA LYS A 22 -29.13 -0.29 14.56
C LYS A 22 -28.95 1.23 14.61
N CYS A 23 -28.85 1.89 13.46
CA CYS A 23 -28.55 3.32 13.39
C CYS A 23 -29.40 4.08 12.38
N HIS A 24 -30.37 3.41 11.72
CA HIS A 24 -31.23 3.95 10.68
C HIS A 24 -30.50 4.64 9.51
N SER A 25 -29.19 4.41 9.37
CA SER A 25 -28.41 4.93 8.25
C SER A 25 -28.77 4.21 6.96
N LYS A 26 -28.91 4.98 5.87
CA LYS A 26 -29.16 4.48 4.50
C LYS A 26 -27.90 3.99 3.80
N HIS A 27 -26.72 4.16 4.41
CA HIS A 27 -25.45 3.73 3.84
C HIS A 27 -25.20 2.24 4.11
N LEU A 28 -25.80 1.41 3.26
CA LEU A 28 -25.70 -0.04 3.28
C LEU A 28 -24.98 -0.54 2.03
N ASP A 29 -24.06 -1.50 2.19
CA ASP A 29 -23.51 -2.28 1.08
C ASP A 29 -24.13 -3.69 1.07
N LYS A 30 -24.43 -4.19 -0.14
CA LYS A 30 -24.82 -5.58 -0.36
C LYS A 30 -23.55 -6.44 -0.41
N LYS A 31 -23.45 -7.43 0.48
CA LYS A 31 -22.40 -8.46 0.41
C LYS A 31 -22.91 -9.57 -0.50
N GLN A 32 -22.57 -9.52 -1.78
CA GLN A 32 -22.78 -10.67 -2.67
C GLN A 32 -21.86 -11.80 -2.21
N GLU A 33 -22.43 -12.96 -1.89
CA GLU A 33 -21.66 -14.19 -1.75
C GLU A 33 -21.30 -14.62 -3.17
N ASP A 34 -20.19 -14.08 -3.68
CA ASP A 34 -19.62 -14.50 -4.95
C ASP A 34 -19.20 -15.97 -4.83
N SER A 35 -19.93 -16.84 -5.51
CA SER A 35 -19.43 -18.12 -5.98
C SER A 35 -18.05 -17.88 -6.61
N LYS A 36 -17.03 -18.50 -6.00
CA LYS A 36 -15.61 -18.42 -6.38
C LYS A 36 -15.43 -18.34 -7.91
N PRO A 37 -14.85 -17.27 -8.48
CA PRO A 37 -14.21 -17.40 -9.77
C PRO A 37 -12.86 -18.09 -9.54
N THR A 38 -12.78 -19.37 -9.89
CA THR A 38 -11.51 -20.08 -10.06
C THR A 38 -10.69 -19.29 -11.07
N THR A 39 -9.67 -18.59 -10.61
CA THR A 39 -8.74 -17.83 -11.46
C THR A 39 -7.92 -18.78 -12.31
N GLU A 40 -8.44 -19.19 -13.46
CA GLU A 40 -7.61 -19.69 -14.56
C GLU A 40 -7.00 -18.50 -15.28
N LYS A 41 -5.82 -18.10 -14.82
CA LYS A 41 -4.95 -17.15 -15.54
C LYS A 41 -4.59 -17.75 -16.90
N LYS A 42 -5.30 -17.34 -17.95
CA LYS A 42 -4.85 -17.55 -19.33
C LYS A 42 -3.51 -16.82 -19.51
N PHE A 43 -2.45 -17.61 -19.67
CA PHE A 43 -1.10 -17.15 -19.97
C PHE A 43 -1.09 -16.67 -21.42
N TYR A 44 -1.25 -15.36 -21.64
CA TYR A 44 -1.07 -14.78 -22.96
C TYR A 44 0.43 -14.56 -23.17
N SER A 45 1.09 -15.52 -23.83
CA SER A 45 2.44 -15.34 -24.34
C SER A 45 2.38 -14.44 -25.58
N SER A 46 2.41 -13.12 -25.36
CA SER A 46 2.68 -12.17 -26.43
C SER A 46 4.16 -11.80 -26.36
N THR A 47 4.95 -12.41 -27.25
CA THR A 47 6.30 -11.98 -27.59
C THR A 47 6.22 -10.61 -28.26
N GLY A 48 6.31 -9.55 -27.47
CA GLY A 48 6.37 -8.16 -27.91
C GLY A 48 7.34 -7.38 -27.01
N MET A 49 8.29 -6.70 -27.63
CA MET A 49 9.44 -5.96 -27.07
C MET A 49 9.35 -5.53 -25.59
N VAL A 50 10.33 -5.96 -24.80
CA VAL A 50 10.48 -5.67 -23.37
C VAL A 50 10.99 -4.24 -23.15
N TYR A 51 10.08 -3.29 -23.01
CA TYR A 51 10.35 -2.04 -22.29
C TYR A 51 9.61 -2.10 -20.94
N GLY A 52 10.38 -2.21 -19.86
CA GLY A 52 10.03 -1.64 -18.54
C GLY A 52 8.82 -2.15 -17.73
N ASP A 53 7.96 -3.03 -18.24
CA ASP A 53 6.68 -3.36 -17.57
C ASP A 53 6.68 -4.65 -16.72
N THR A 54 7.86 -5.20 -16.41
CA THR A 54 7.91 -6.31 -15.46
C THR A 54 7.82 -5.78 -14.02
N LYS A 55 7.16 -6.52 -13.12
CA LYS A 55 7.21 -6.24 -11.67
C LYS A 55 8.65 -6.10 -11.16
N GLN A 56 9.62 -6.73 -11.83
CA GLN A 56 11.04 -6.60 -11.53
C GLN A 56 11.59 -5.22 -11.93
N ALA A 57 11.27 -4.70 -13.12
CA ALA A 57 11.63 -3.35 -13.54
C ALA A 57 10.98 -2.27 -12.64
N TRP A 58 9.72 -2.46 -12.24
CA TRP A 58 9.05 -1.57 -11.28
C TRP A 58 9.73 -1.56 -9.90
N LYS A 59 10.14 -2.74 -9.40
CA LYS A 59 10.93 -2.86 -8.16
C LYS A 59 12.28 -2.16 -8.28
N SER A 60 12.99 -2.32 -9.40
CA SER A 60 14.29 -1.68 -9.65
C SER A 60 14.21 -0.16 -9.76
N PHE A 61 13.09 0.38 -10.27
CA PHE A 61 12.85 1.82 -10.29
C PHE A 61 12.53 2.37 -8.89
N HIS A 62 11.74 1.67 -8.08
CA HIS A 62 11.36 2.11 -6.73
C HIS A 62 12.42 1.82 -5.66
N SER A 63 13.37 0.91 -5.91
CA SER A 63 14.54 0.68 -5.06
C SER A 63 15.64 1.73 -5.21
N GLN A 64 15.47 2.74 -6.08
CA GLN A 64 16.38 3.88 -6.20
C GLN A 64 16.23 4.90 -5.06
N SER A 65 15.33 4.65 -4.11
CA SER A 65 15.06 5.55 -3.02
C SER A 65 16.03 5.32 -1.86
N LEU A 66 16.79 6.38 -1.58
CA LEU A 66 17.80 6.56 -0.53
C LEU A 66 19.19 6.10 -0.94
N THR A 67 19.97 7.03 -1.51
CA THR A 67 21.43 6.95 -1.49
C THR A 67 21.87 6.57 -0.07
N THR A 68 22.33 5.32 0.09
CA THR A 68 22.90 4.77 1.32
C THR A 68 24.22 5.44 1.68
N GLN A 69 24.72 6.28 0.77
CA GLN A 69 25.97 7.03 0.87
C GLN A 69 25.71 8.51 1.14
N CYS A 70 26.59 9.11 1.93
CA CYS A 70 26.59 10.55 2.17
C CYS A 70 27.01 11.27 0.89
N ARG A 71 26.24 12.29 0.48
CA ARG A 71 26.53 13.07 -0.74
C ARG A 71 27.84 13.86 -0.67
N LYS A 72 28.36 14.09 0.54
CA LYS A 72 29.54 14.92 0.78
C LYS A 72 30.84 14.11 0.89
N CYS A 73 30.79 12.99 1.60
CA CYS A 73 31.98 12.16 1.85
C CYS A 73 31.89 10.74 1.27
N GLY A 74 30.78 10.37 0.62
CA GLY A 74 30.56 9.04 0.06
C GLY A 74 30.37 7.94 1.12
N SER A 75 30.43 8.27 2.40
CA SER A 75 30.41 7.27 3.47
C SER A 75 29.03 6.69 3.72
N GLU A 76 28.99 5.41 4.08
CA GLU A 76 27.77 4.68 4.43
C GLU A 76 27.52 4.64 5.94
N LYS A 77 28.40 5.28 6.73
CA LYS A 77 28.33 5.29 8.19
C LYS A 77 27.43 6.42 8.66
N PHE A 78 26.18 6.08 8.97
CA PHE A 78 25.18 7.02 9.50
C PHE A 78 24.76 6.65 10.91
N LYS A 79 24.55 7.66 11.76
CA LYS A 79 23.84 7.56 13.03
C LYS A 79 22.41 8.04 12.83
N ASN A 80 21.45 7.27 13.30
CA ASN A 80 20.04 7.66 13.25
C ASN A 80 19.65 8.30 14.59
N ASP A 81 19.24 9.56 14.55
CA ASP A 81 18.58 10.21 15.68
C ASP A 81 17.06 10.06 15.51
N VAL A 82 16.50 9.07 16.20
CA VAL A 82 15.06 8.76 16.15
C VAL A 82 14.23 9.88 16.79
N LYS A 83 14.79 10.61 17.77
CA LYS A 83 14.08 11.69 18.48
C LYS A 83 13.83 12.87 17.55
N HIS A 84 14.85 13.27 16.79
CA HIS A 84 14.75 14.37 15.83
C HIS A 84 14.31 13.92 14.43
N ARG A 85 14.22 12.59 14.20
CA ARG A 85 13.91 11.98 12.89
C ARG A 85 14.92 12.41 11.83
N GLU A 86 16.19 12.34 12.21
CA GLU A 86 17.33 12.71 11.38
C GLU A 86 18.32 11.56 11.27
N ARG A 87 19.04 11.53 10.14
CA ARG A 87 20.15 10.62 9.87
C ARG A 87 21.40 11.46 9.68
N ILE A 88 22.38 11.31 10.57
CA ILE A 88 23.59 12.11 10.63
C ILE A 88 24.77 11.28 10.13
N CYS A 89 25.53 11.79 9.16
CA CYS A 89 26.75 11.14 8.70
C CYS A 89 27.82 11.15 9.79
N SER A 90 28.42 10.00 10.11
CA SER A 90 29.41 9.89 11.18
C SER A 90 30.79 10.48 10.82
N GLN A 91 31.06 10.68 9.54
CA GLN A 91 32.35 11.23 9.08
C GLN A 91 32.33 12.74 8.89
N CYS A 92 31.25 13.30 8.34
CA CYS A 92 31.17 14.74 8.04
C CYS A 92 30.08 15.49 8.80
N GLY A 93 29.29 14.81 9.64
CA GLY A 93 28.24 15.43 10.46
C GLY A 93 27.01 15.91 9.69
N GLU A 94 26.91 15.61 8.39
CA GLU A 94 25.80 16.07 7.55
C GLU A 94 24.49 15.42 7.96
N ILE A 95 23.43 16.22 8.10
CA ILE A 95 22.13 15.81 8.62
C ILE A 95 21.16 15.61 7.46
N TYR A 96 20.49 14.46 7.43
CA TYR A 96 19.48 14.11 6.43
C TYR A 96 18.14 13.82 7.12
N PRO A 97 17.03 14.41 6.66
CA PRO A 97 15.72 14.12 7.23
C PRO A 97 15.27 12.68 6.89
N LEU A 98 14.72 11.96 7.87
CA LEU A 98 14.09 10.65 7.64
C LEU A 98 12.70 10.85 7.00
N PRO A 99 12.31 10.04 6.00
CA PRO A 99 11.00 10.13 5.38
C PRO A 99 9.89 9.83 6.41
N ARG A 100 8.82 10.63 6.37
CA ARG A 100 7.60 10.38 7.15
C ARG A 100 6.87 9.19 6.53
N ARG A 101 6.66 8.13 7.30
CA ARG A 101 5.78 7.01 6.93
C ARG A 101 4.33 7.38 7.20
#